data_AF-A0A3M2BVM0-F1
#
_entry.id   AF-A0A3M2BVM0-F1
#
_cell.length_a   1.000
_cell.length_b   1.000
_cell.length_c   1.000
_cell.angle_alpha   90.00
_cell.angle_beta   90.00
_cell.angle_gamma   90.00
#
_symmetry.space_group_name_H-M   'P 1'
#
loop_
_entity.id
_entity.type
_entity.pdbx_description
1 polymer ?
#
loop_
_entity_poly.entity_id
_entity_poly.type
_entity_poly.pdbx_seq_one_letter_code
_entity_poly.pdbx_strand_id
1 'polypeptide(L)' 'MKTIALIGCGWLGTPLSRTLKRQKARLVATTRSEANLKRLCQEGVPAIR' A
#
# COMPACT_ATOMS: atom_id res chain seq x y z
N MET A 1 13.17 0.23 12.19
CA MET A 1 12.08 0.60 11.26
C MET A 1 12.26 -0.20 9.98
N LYS A 2 11.25 -0.97 9.54
CA LYS A 2 11.36 -1.87 8.37
C LYS A 2 10.81 -1.18 7.11
N THR A 3 11.44 -1.40 5.97
CA THR A 3 10.97 -0.94 4.66
C THR A 3 10.38 -2.12 3.92
N ILE A 4 9.14 -1.99 3.42
CA ILE A 4 8.39 -3.08 2.80
C ILE A 4 7.83 -2.60 1.47
N ALA A 5 8.06 -3.38 0.41
CA ALA A 5 7.42 -3.21 -0.89
C ALA A 5 6.30 -4.23 -1.05
N LEU A 6 5.09 -3.76 -1.36
CA LEU A 6 3.90 -4.58 -1.59
C LEU A 6 3.64 -4.70 -3.09
N ILE A 7 3.91 -5.88 -3.65
CA ILE A 7 3.67 -6.17 -5.07
C ILE A 7 2.24 -6.69 -5.25
N GLY A 8 1.40 -5.97 -5.98
CA GLY A 8 -0.01 -6.34 -6.17
C GLY A 8 -0.89 -6.02 -4.97
N CYS A 9 -1.12 -4.73 -4.71
CA CYS A 9 -2.01 -4.24 -3.67
C CYS A 9 -3.47 -4.33 -4.13
N GLY A 10 -4.02 -5.54 -4.12
CA GLY A 10 -5.42 -5.83 -4.42
C GLY A 10 -6.26 -6.04 -3.15
N TRP A 11 -7.16 -7.03 -3.20
CA TRP A 11 -8.08 -7.35 -2.11
C TRP A 11 -7.35 -7.68 -0.79
N LEU A 12 -6.25 -8.43 -0.84
CA LEU A 12 -5.43 -8.78 0.34
C LEU A 12 -4.37 -7.74 0.66
N GLY A 13 -3.76 -7.16 -0.38
CA GLY A 13 -2.70 -6.17 -0.19
C GLY A 13 -3.18 -4.90 0.49
N THR A 14 -4.46 -4.54 0.35
CA THR A 14 -5.06 -3.37 1.00
C THR A 14 -5.13 -3.51 2.54
N PRO A 15 -5.79 -4.54 3.12
CA PRO A 15 -5.80 -4.71 4.57
C PRO A 15 -4.37 -4.91 5.13
N LEU A 16 -3.49 -5.56 4.37
CA LEU A 16 -2.09 -5.74 4.76
C LEU A 16 -1.33 -4.40 4.82
N SER A 17 -1.47 -3.52 3.81
CA SER A 17 -0.81 -2.21 3.81
C SER A 17 -1.22 -1.37 5.02
N ARG A 18 -2.50 -1.42 5.41
CA ARG A 18 -3.01 -0.74 6.62
C ARG A 18 -2.43 -1.29 7.92
N THR A 19 -2.29 -2.62 8.02
CA THR A 19 -1.66 -3.25 9.19
C THR A 19 -0.19 -2.88 9.30
N LEU A 20 0.55 -2.95 8.20
CA LEU A 20 1.97 -2.61 8.17
C LEU A 20 2.21 -1.12 8.46
N LYS A 21 1.34 -0.23 7.97
CA LYS A 21 1.37 1.20 8.30
C LYS A 21 1.14 1.44 9.79
N ARG A 22 0.20 0.73 10.43
CA ARG A 22 -0.02 0.79 11.89
C ARG A 22 1.20 0.34 12.69
N GLN A 23 1.99 -0.59 12.16
CA GLN A 23 3.27 -1.01 12.74
C GLN A 23 4.43 -0.05 12.47
N LYS A 24 4.16 1.14 11.91
CA LYS A 24 5.15 2.17 11.56
C LYS A 24 6.22 1.67 10.58
N ALA A 25 5.86 0.73 9.70
CA ALA A 25 6.73 0.35 8.58
C ALA A 25 6.77 1.46 7.52
N ARG A 26 7.92 1.66 6.88
CA ARG A 26 8.01 2.43 5.63
C ARG A 26 7.48 1.56 4.50
N LEU A 27 6.49 2.04 3.77
CA LEU A 27 5.74 1.21 2.83
C LEU A 27 5.67 1.85 1.45
N VAL A 28 5.82 1.03 0.41
CA VAL A 28 5.43 1.35 -0.97
C VAL A 28 4.61 0.21 -1.54
N ALA A 29 3.54 0.52 -2.26
CA ALA A 29 2.66 -0.46 -2.87
C ALA A 29 2.66 -0.34 -4.40
N THR A 30 2.36 -1.41 -5.09
CA THR A 30 2.08 -1.39 -6.54
C THR A 30 0.66 -1.86 -6.80
N THR A 31 -0.02 -1.31 -7.80
CA THR A 31 -1.36 -1.78 -8.18
C THR A 31 -1.70 -1.45 -9.62
N ARG A 32 -2.31 -2.41 -10.33
CA ARG A 32 -2.75 -2.19 -11.72
C ARG A 32 -4.04 -1.37 -11.82
N SER A 33 -4.76 -1.21 -10.71
CA SER A 33 -6.04 -0.48 -10.64
C SER A 33 -5.78 0.99 -10.31
N GLU A 34 -6.10 1.89 -11.24
CA GLU A 34 -6.00 3.34 -11.00
C GLU A 34 -6.87 3.80 -9.82
N ALA A 35 -8.06 3.21 -9.67
CA ALA A 35 -8.96 3.51 -8.57
C ALA A 35 -8.30 3.15 -7.22
N ASN A 36 -7.64 1.98 -7.14
CA ASN A 36 -6.96 1.59 -5.91
C ASN A 36 -5.67 2.40 -5.67
N LEU A 37 -4.97 2.83 -6.73
CA LEU A 37 -3.82 3.74 -6.62
C LEU A 37 -4.23 5.05 -5.94
N LYS A 38 -5.29 5.71 -6.44
CA LYS A 38 -5.82 6.95 -5.84
C LYS A 38 -6.20 6.74 -4.37
N ARG A 39 -6.90 5.64 -4.07
CA ARG A 39 -7.31 5.31 -2.69
C ARG A 39 -6.10 5.11 -1.77
N LEU A 40 -5.10 4.33 -2.19
CA LEU A 40 -3.90 4.08 -1.38
C LEU A 40 -3.14 5.37 -1.10
N CYS A 41 -2.97 6.24 -2.10
CA CYS A 41 -2.33 7.54 -1.91
C CYS A 41 -3.11 8.43 -0.94
N GLN A 42 -4.45 8.46 -1.03
CA GLN A 42 -5.31 9.19 -0.07
C GLN A 42 -5.21 8.63 1.35
N GLU A 43 -5.07 7.31 1.49
CA GLU A 43 -4.82 6.64 2.76
C GLU A 43 -3.37 6.84 3.26
N GLY A 44 -2.55 7.61 2.55
CA GLY A 44 -1.15 7.91 2.85
C GLY A 44 -0.26 6.67 2.75
N VAL A 45 -0.57 5.77 1.82
CA VAL A 45 0.27 4.66 1.40
C VAL A 45 0.80 5.01 0.00
N PRO A 46 2.10 5.33 -0.14
CA PRO A 46 2.69 5.57 -1.46
C PRO A 46 2.44 4.38 -2.39
N ALA A 47 1.82 4.64 -3.54
CA ALA A 47 1.47 3.61 -4.51
C ALA A 47 1.91 3.99 -5.93
N ILE A 48 2.43 3.00 -6.65
CA ILE A 48 2.90 3.11 -8.04
C ILE A 48 2.03 2.18 -8.89
N ARG A 49 1.80 2.52 -10.15
CA ARG A 49 1.10 1.63 -11.08
C ARG A 49 2.00 0.52 -11.57
#